data_AF-A0A9X6LZ37-F1
#
_entry.id   AF-A0A9X6LZ37-F1
#
_cell.length_a   1.000
_cell.length_b   1.000
_cell.length_c   1.000
_cell.angle_alpha   90.00
_cell.angle_beta   90.00
_cell.angle_gamma   90.00
#
_symmetry.space_group_name_H-M   'P 1'
#
loop_
_entity.id
_entity.type
_entity.pdbx_description
1 polymer ?
#
loop_
_entity_poly.entity_id
_entity_poly.type
_entity_poly.pdbx_seq_one_letter_code
_entity_poly.pdbx_strand_id
1 'polypeptide(L)'
;METQIVIGVPGLWKDRTELIQEVVSKSNYILAGNVMHHKEKEIGFEIDIYEQDPSLREAFFYAGGERFDEELLQELEKHTYTVYVIAKVDDTERLQEVIDVGMELLNAGGLALKVETAGVAYSKEEWQELAENKEIFPMYSHLVTLVGDEEDGYYSCGMQAFNLPDVVLDGGIDPEVAVDLLNDFNLHNILEKPNLKDGDTISFTEDAPVYLLSHYIDERYEQEDPFYNPCGAWKLESASSKKSIFQKLRSMLRG
;
A
#
# COMPACT_ATOMS: atom_id res chain seq x y z
N MET A 1 17.08 3.19 -3.86
CA MET A 1 15.90 3.95 -4.30
C MET A 1 15.24 4.52 -3.05
N GLU A 2 14.64 5.70 -3.14
CA GLU A 2 13.84 6.24 -2.03
C GLU A 2 12.44 5.63 -2.10
N THR A 3 11.79 5.40 -0.95
CA THR A 3 10.42 4.90 -0.88
C THR A 3 9.42 5.96 -1.29
N GLN A 4 8.43 5.56 -2.08
CA GLN A 4 7.38 6.45 -2.54
C GLN A 4 6.01 5.82 -2.37
N ILE A 5 5.01 6.68 -2.21
CA ILE A 5 3.60 6.34 -2.33
C ILE A 5 3.05 7.06 -3.56
N VAL A 6 2.21 6.35 -4.30
CA VAL A 6 1.51 6.88 -5.46
C VAL A 6 0.02 6.69 -5.24
N ILE A 7 -0.74 7.78 -5.30
CA ILE A 7 -2.21 7.75 -5.27
C ILE A 7 -2.76 8.30 -6.58
N GLY A 8 -3.75 7.63 -7.16
CA GLY A 8 -4.46 8.05 -8.37
C GLY A 8 -5.89 8.50 -8.05
N VAL A 9 -6.25 9.70 -8.50
CA VAL A 9 -7.59 10.28 -8.30
C VAL A 9 -8.22 10.63 -9.65
N PRO A 10 -9.09 9.77 -10.20
CA PRO A 10 -9.87 10.06 -11.40
C PRO A 10 -10.99 11.08 -11.13
N GLY A 11 -11.31 11.89 -12.14
CA GLY A 11 -12.39 12.88 -12.08
C GLY A 11 -13.01 13.18 -13.44
N LEU A 12 -14.11 13.94 -13.41
CA LEU A 12 -14.91 14.32 -14.59
C LEU A 12 -14.61 15.76 -15.09
N TRP A 13 -13.43 16.29 -14.77
CA TRP A 13 -13.01 17.62 -15.22
C TRP A 13 -12.95 17.67 -16.76
N LYS A 14 -13.69 18.55 -17.42
CA LYS A 14 -13.75 18.64 -18.89
C LYS A 14 -12.38 18.85 -19.53
N ASP A 15 -11.56 19.68 -18.91
CA ASP A 15 -10.23 20.00 -19.38
C ASP A 15 -9.31 20.35 -18.21
N ARG A 16 -8.01 20.48 -18.50
CA ARG A 16 -7.01 20.88 -17.50
C ARG A 16 -7.30 22.24 -16.85
N THR A 17 -8.00 23.14 -17.54
CA THR A 17 -8.35 24.46 -16.97
C THR A 17 -9.39 24.29 -15.88
N GLU A 18 -10.43 23.49 -16.12
CA GLU A 18 -11.44 23.16 -15.11
C GLU A 18 -10.79 22.45 -13.92
N LEU A 19 -9.93 21.45 -14.15
CA LEU A 19 -9.18 20.79 -13.06
C LEU A 19 -8.42 21.79 -12.19
N ILE A 20 -7.63 22.70 -12.80
CA ILE A 20 -6.88 23.72 -12.06
C ILE A 20 -7.83 24.65 -11.28
N GLN A 21 -8.93 25.08 -11.89
CA GLN A 21 -9.91 25.97 -11.24
C GLN A 21 -10.59 25.28 -10.05
N GLU A 22 -10.97 24.02 -10.20
CA GLU A 22 -11.60 23.21 -9.15
C GLU A 22 -10.64 22.98 -7.98
N VAL A 23 -9.39 22.60 -8.24
CA VAL A 23 -8.35 22.47 -7.20
C VAL A 23 -8.15 23.81 -6.49
N VAL A 24 -7.94 24.90 -7.21
CA VAL A 24 -7.70 26.22 -6.59
C VAL A 24 -8.92 26.72 -5.81
N SER A 25 -10.14 26.41 -6.23
CA SER A 25 -11.35 26.95 -5.59
C SER A 25 -11.87 26.10 -4.43
N LYS A 26 -11.70 24.77 -4.49
CA LYS A 26 -12.29 23.83 -3.52
C LYS A 26 -11.26 23.18 -2.59
N SER A 27 -9.98 23.42 -2.81
CA SER A 27 -8.92 22.79 -2.04
C SER A 27 -7.93 23.80 -1.45
N ASN A 28 -7.07 23.35 -0.54
CA ASN A 28 -5.98 24.15 0.01
C ASN A 28 -4.72 24.18 -0.87
N TYR A 29 -4.81 23.71 -2.11
CA TYR A 29 -3.68 23.57 -3.02
C TYR A 29 -3.83 24.41 -4.29
N ILE A 30 -2.70 24.61 -4.97
CA ILE A 30 -2.60 25.20 -6.30
C ILE A 30 -1.82 24.23 -7.18
N LEU A 31 -2.30 24.05 -8.40
CA LEU A 31 -1.63 23.25 -9.42
C LEU A 31 -0.81 24.16 -10.34
N ALA A 32 0.49 23.93 -10.41
CA ALA A 32 1.42 24.69 -11.24
C ALA A 32 2.36 23.72 -11.99
N GLY A 33 2.13 23.53 -13.29
CA GLY A 33 2.85 22.53 -14.08
C GLY A 33 2.55 21.11 -13.57
N ASN A 34 3.60 20.39 -13.19
CA ASN A 34 3.52 19.02 -12.65
C ASN A 34 3.69 19.00 -11.12
N VAL A 35 3.33 20.10 -10.44
CA VAL A 35 3.45 20.20 -8.99
C VAL A 35 2.16 20.74 -8.39
N MET A 36 1.74 20.13 -7.28
CA MET A 36 0.63 20.58 -6.45
C MET A 36 1.19 21.13 -5.14
N HIS A 37 1.01 22.42 -4.89
CA HIS A 37 1.56 23.13 -3.74
C HIS A 37 0.47 23.61 -2.79
N HIS A 38 0.67 23.40 -1.49
CA HIS A 38 -0.24 23.93 -0.47
C HIS A 38 -0.14 25.46 -0.44
N LYS A 39 -1.28 26.16 -0.32
CA LYS A 39 -1.36 27.63 -0.40
C LYS A 39 -0.61 28.34 0.72
N GLU A 40 -0.60 27.74 1.91
CA GLU A 40 -0.08 28.37 3.13
C GLU A 40 1.11 27.64 3.77
N LYS A 41 1.33 26.36 3.43
CA LYS A 41 2.34 25.51 4.06
C LYS A 41 3.42 25.19 3.04
N GLU A 42 4.63 24.90 3.49
CA GLU A 42 5.74 24.52 2.62
C GLU A 42 5.65 23.03 2.22
N ILE A 43 4.48 22.64 1.71
CA ILE A 43 4.15 21.27 1.28
C ILE A 43 3.95 21.30 -0.22
N GLY A 44 4.63 20.38 -0.91
CA GLY A 44 4.49 20.20 -2.35
C GLY A 44 4.51 18.73 -2.73
N PHE A 45 3.82 18.39 -3.80
CA PHE A 45 3.80 17.05 -4.37
C PHE A 45 4.04 17.10 -5.86
N GLU A 46 4.86 16.19 -6.36
CA GLU A 46 4.93 15.91 -7.79
C GLU A 46 3.61 15.26 -8.21
N ILE A 47 3.11 15.67 -9.37
CA ILE A 47 1.90 15.09 -9.95
C ILE A 47 2.10 14.77 -11.42
N ASP A 48 1.45 13.70 -11.85
CA ASP A 48 1.21 13.42 -13.26
C ASP A 48 -0.29 13.44 -13.54
N ILE A 49 -0.66 13.96 -14.70
CA ILE A 49 -2.06 14.07 -15.12
C ILE A 49 -2.20 13.36 -16.45
N TYR A 50 -2.98 12.29 -16.45
CA TYR A 50 -3.31 11.52 -17.64
C TYR A 50 -4.75 11.78 -18.06
N GLU A 51 -5.00 11.67 -19.36
CA GLU A 51 -6.35 11.68 -19.92
C GLU A 51 -7.05 10.34 -19.64
N GLN A 52 -8.28 10.18 -20.14
CA GLN A 52 -9.08 8.98 -19.96
C GLN A 52 -8.32 7.69 -20.29
N ASP A 53 -8.39 6.73 -19.38
CA ASP A 53 -7.93 5.35 -19.55
C ASP A 53 -9.11 4.38 -19.67
N PRO A 54 -9.33 3.74 -20.84
CA PRO A 54 -10.42 2.77 -21.02
C PRO A 54 -10.43 1.60 -20.04
N SER A 55 -9.29 1.28 -19.42
CA SER A 55 -9.15 0.20 -18.44
C SER A 55 -9.38 0.63 -16.98
N LEU A 56 -9.58 1.93 -16.72
CA LEU A 56 -9.68 2.45 -15.35
C LEU A 56 -10.84 1.83 -14.56
N ARG A 57 -12.00 1.62 -15.20
CA ARG A 57 -13.15 0.95 -14.57
C ARG A 57 -12.77 -0.42 -14.04
N GLU A 58 -12.08 -1.21 -14.85
CA GLU A 58 -11.65 -2.57 -14.49
C GLU A 58 -10.61 -2.52 -13.38
N ALA A 59 -9.64 -1.60 -13.46
CA ALA A 59 -8.64 -1.40 -12.42
C ALA A 59 -9.27 -1.06 -11.05
N PHE A 60 -10.28 -0.17 -11.01
CA PHE A 60 -11.00 0.17 -9.79
C PHE A 60 -11.94 -0.93 -9.32
N PHE A 61 -12.53 -1.72 -10.21
CA PHE A 61 -13.33 -2.89 -9.84
C PHE A 61 -12.49 -3.91 -9.05
N TYR A 62 -11.29 -4.24 -9.55
CA TYR A 62 -10.41 -5.17 -8.84
C TYR A 62 -9.82 -4.56 -7.57
N ALA A 63 -9.36 -3.31 -7.61
CA ALA A 63 -8.74 -2.64 -6.45
C ALA A 63 -9.75 -2.29 -5.34
N GLY A 64 -11.00 -2.02 -5.69
CA GLY A 64 -12.09 -1.80 -4.73
C GLY A 64 -12.64 -3.09 -4.16
N GLY A 65 -12.49 -4.22 -4.87
CA GLY A 65 -13.17 -5.47 -4.55
C GLY A 65 -14.69 -5.31 -4.67
N GLU A 66 -15.44 -5.94 -3.77
CA GLU A 66 -16.92 -5.86 -3.77
C GLU A 66 -17.48 -4.56 -3.15
N ARG A 67 -16.63 -3.57 -2.84
CA ARG A 67 -17.03 -2.35 -2.10
C ARG A 67 -17.64 -1.27 -2.98
N PHE A 68 -17.34 -1.25 -4.28
CA PHE A 68 -17.86 -0.23 -5.19
C PHE A 68 -19.13 -0.69 -5.87
N ASP A 69 -20.14 0.19 -5.86
CA ASP A 69 -21.37 -0.05 -6.60
C ASP A 69 -21.19 0.20 -8.10
N GLU A 70 -22.15 -0.30 -8.88
CA GLU A 70 -22.14 -0.19 -10.33
C GLU A 70 -22.31 1.27 -10.81
N GLU A 71 -22.89 2.16 -9.99
CA GLU A 71 -23.03 3.58 -10.33
C GLU A 71 -21.67 4.27 -10.34
N LEU A 72 -20.89 4.12 -9.27
CA LEU A 72 -19.52 4.63 -9.19
C LEU A 72 -18.63 4.06 -10.30
N LEU A 73 -18.72 2.77 -10.59
CA LEU A 73 -17.94 2.14 -11.67
C LEU A 73 -18.30 2.71 -13.06
N GLN A 74 -19.56 3.06 -13.30
CA GLN A 74 -19.98 3.72 -14.54
C GLN A 74 -19.53 5.18 -14.63
N GLU A 75 -19.39 5.88 -13.51
CA GLU A 75 -18.78 7.21 -13.49
C GLU A 75 -17.28 7.15 -13.75
N LEU A 76 -16.60 6.18 -13.13
CA LEU A 76 -15.18 5.90 -13.37
C LEU A 76 -14.91 5.55 -14.84
N GLU A 77 -15.79 4.82 -15.52
CA GLU A 77 -15.66 4.57 -16.97
C GLU A 77 -15.68 5.87 -17.81
N LYS A 78 -16.41 6.88 -17.33
CA LYS A 78 -16.59 8.18 -18.01
C LYS A 78 -15.59 9.24 -17.57
N HIS A 79 -14.65 8.91 -16.68
CA HIS A 79 -13.63 9.86 -16.24
C HIS A 79 -12.89 10.47 -17.45
N THR A 80 -12.43 11.70 -17.27
CA THR A 80 -11.75 12.45 -18.31
C THR A 80 -10.27 12.62 -18.02
N TYR A 81 -9.92 12.73 -16.73
CA TYR A 81 -8.53 12.79 -16.28
C TYR A 81 -8.35 12.02 -14.99
N THR A 82 -7.12 11.55 -14.79
CA THR A 82 -6.63 10.99 -13.54
C THR A 82 -5.41 11.77 -13.09
N VAL A 83 -5.45 12.25 -11.84
CA VAL A 83 -4.33 12.92 -11.19
C VAL A 83 -3.60 11.90 -10.32
N TYR A 84 -2.36 11.60 -10.66
CA TYR A 84 -1.46 10.80 -9.84
C TYR A 84 -0.61 11.73 -8.99
N VAL A 85 -0.65 11.53 -7.69
CA VAL A 85 0.25 12.22 -6.74
C VAL A 85 1.38 11.27 -6.40
N ILE A 86 2.61 11.72 -6.60
CA ILE A 86 3.82 10.97 -6.31
C ILE A 86 4.49 11.64 -5.11
N ALA A 87 4.58 10.90 -4.01
CA ALA A 87 5.15 11.42 -2.77
C ALA A 87 6.26 10.49 -2.28
N LYS A 88 7.45 11.07 -2.09
CA LYS A 88 8.48 10.44 -1.27
C LYS A 88 8.01 10.44 0.17
N VAL A 89 8.18 9.31 0.83
CA VAL A 89 7.77 9.14 2.23
C VAL A 89 8.95 8.69 3.06
N ASP A 90 9.28 9.51 4.04
CA ASP A 90 10.36 9.33 5.01
C ASP A 90 9.83 9.24 6.46
N ASP A 91 8.66 9.81 6.73
CA ASP A 91 8.01 9.76 8.02
C ASP A 91 6.47 9.73 7.98
N THR A 92 5.87 9.63 9.16
CA THR A 92 4.42 9.57 9.35
C THR A 92 3.73 10.90 9.06
N GLU A 93 4.38 12.04 9.29
CA GLU A 93 3.79 13.36 8.97
C GLU A 93 3.56 13.46 7.47
N ARG A 94 4.56 13.03 6.68
CA ARG A 94 4.45 13.00 5.22
C ARG A 94 3.32 12.10 4.72
N LEU A 95 3.07 10.95 5.35
CA LEU A 95 1.91 10.11 5.05
C LEU A 95 0.58 10.83 5.31
N GLN A 96 0.49 11.55 6.42
CA GLN A 96 -0.72 12.30 6.76
C GLN A 96 -0.99 13.40 5.72
N GLU A 97 0.06 14.03 5.19
CA GLU A 97 -0.07 15.00 4.10
C GLU A 97 -0.52 14.35 2.79
N VAL A 98 -0.10 13.12 2.49
CA VAL A 98 -0.57 12.34 1.33
C VAL A 98 -2.06 12.01 1.46
N ILE A 99 -2.51 11.65 2.66
CA ILE A 99 -3.93 11.43 2.94
C ILE A 99 -4.73 12.71 2.72
N ASP A 100 -4.22 13.84 3.23
CA ASP A 100 -4.84 15.15 3.06
C ASP A 100 -4.94 15.56 1.59
N VAL A 101 -3.84 15.45 0.82
CA VAL A 101 -3.87 15.86 -0.59
C VAL A 101 -4.81 14.97 -1.43
N GLY A 102 -4.92 13.67 -1.10
CA GLY A 102 -5.91 12.78 -1.68
C GLY A 102 -7.35 13.24 -1.40
N MET A 103 -7.65 13.60 -0.15
CA MET A 103 -8.96 14.13 0.23
C MET A 103 -9.28 15.47 -0.43
N GLU A 104 -8.28 16.34 -0.59
CA GLU A 104 -8.38 17.64 -1.24
C GLU A 104 -8.68 17.49 -2.75
N LEU A 105 -8.11 16.48 -3.42
CA LEU A 105 -8.46 16.13 -4.81
C LEU A 105 -9.88 15.55 -4.93
N LEU A 106 -10.29 14.68 -4.02
CA LEU A 106 -11.66 14.17 -3.95
C LEU A 106 -12.69 15.29 -3.70
N ASN A 107 -12.33 16.32 -2.94
CA ASN A 107 -13.15 17.51 -2.74
C ASN A 107 -13.18 18.43 -3.97
N ALA A 108 -12.10 18.44 -4.74
CA ALA A 108 -11.98 19.16 -6.00
C ALA A 108 -12.59 18.42 -7.21
N GLY A 109 -13.42 17.38 -7.00
CA GLY A 109 -14.15 16.70 -8.08
C GLY A 109 -13.59 15.32 -8.47
N GLY A 110 -12.67 14.77 -7.68
CA GLY A 110 -12.30 13.36 -7.77
C GLY A 110 -13.47 12.43 -7.38
N LEU A 111 -13.58 11.31 -8.08
CA LEU A 111 -14.65 10.31 -7.91
C LEU A 111 -14.31 9.28 -6.82
N ALA A 112 -13.09 8.76 -6.87
CA ALA A 112 -12.55 7.74 -5.97
C ALA A 112 -11.02 7.90 -5.93
N LEU A 113 -10.36 7.13 -5.06
CA LEU A 113 -8.91 7.17 -4.91
C LEU A 113 -8.35 5.75 -4.97
N LYS A 114 -7.26 5.55 -5.70
CA LYS A 114 -6.50 4.29 -5.69
C LYS A 114 -5.11 4.51 -5.14
N VAL A 115 -4.70 3.69 -4.18
CA VAL A 115 -3.32 3.60 -3.71
C VAL A 115 -2.58 2.66 -4.64
N GLU A 116 -1.91 3.21 -5.66
CA GLU A 116 -1.25 2.44 -6.72
C GLU A 116 -0.16 1.54 -6.17
N THR A 117 0.56 1.98 -5.14
CA THR A 117 1.65 1.24 -4.51
C THR A 117 1.20 0.06 -3.65
N ALA A 118 -0.10 -0.07 -3.38
CA ALA A 118 -0.68 -1.14 -2.56
C ALA A 118 -1.84 -1.89 -3.26
N GLY A 119 -2.28 -1.40 -4.42
CA GLY A 119 -3.24 -2.08 -5.28
C GLY A 119 -4.69 -2.01 -4.78
N VAL A 120 -4.99 -1.06 -3.89
CA VAL A 120 -6.30 -0.92 -3.24
C VAL A 120 -6.93 0.42 -3.57
N ALA A 121 -8.26 0.44 -3.74
CA ALA A 121 -9.02 1.66 -3.99
C ALA A 121 -10.05 1.93 -2.91
N TYR A 122 -10.41 3.20 -2.75
CA TYR A 122 -11.37 3.71 -1.78
C TYR A 122 -12.37 4.65 -2.44
N SER A 123 -13.62 4.60 -1.97
CA SER A 123 -14.60 5.64 -2.25
C SER A 123 -14.18 6.95 -1.56
N LYS A 124 -14.84 8.04 -1.90
CA LYS A 124 -14.62 9.31 -1.23
C LYS A 124 -14.91 9.23 0.27
N GLU A 125 -15.98 8.54 0.63
CA GLU A 125 -16.44 8.37 2.01
C GLU A 125 -15.45 7.54 2.84
N GLU A 126 -14.99 6.42 2.31
CA GLU A 126 -13.98 5.58 2.97
C GLU A 126 -12.67 6.36 3.19
N TRP A 127 -12.22 7.11 2.18
CA TRP A 127 -11.01 7.93 2.33
C TRP A 127 -11.20 9.08 3.32
N GLN A 128 -12.41 9.63 3.42
CA GLN A 128 -12.74 10.65 4.40
C GLN A 128 -12.64 10.10 5.83
N GLU A 129 -13.09 8.87 6.09
CA GLU A 129 -12.93 8.23 7.40
C GLU A 129 -11.45 8.13 7.81
N LEU A 130 -10.58 7.76 6.87
CA LEU A 130 -9.13 7.77 7.08
C LEU A 130 -8.60 9.20 7.34
N ALA A 131 -9.03 10.18 6.55
CA ALA A 131 -8.58 11.56 6.70
C ALA A 131 -9.00 12.17 8.06
N GLU A 132 -10.11 11.72 8.63
CA GLU A 132 -10.58 12.12 9.96
C GLU A 132 -9.85 11.39 11.10
N ASN A 133 -9.32 10.19 10.85
CA ASN A 133 -8.60 9.37 11.83
C ASN A 133 -7.28 8.82 11.27
N LYS A 134 -6.22 9.63 11.33
CA LYS A 134 -4.88 9.27 10.83
C LYS A 134 -3.97 8.67 11.89
N GLU A 135 -4.53 7.87 12.79
CA GLU A 135 -3.75 7.04 13.70
C GLU A 135 -3.02 5.93 12.91
N ILE A 136 -1.99 5.31 13.51
CA ILE A 136 -1.12 4.35 12.82
C ILE A 136 -1.90 3.18 12.21
N PHE A 137 -2.84 2.60 12.96
CA PHE A 137 -3.58 1.43 12.49
C PHE A 137 -4.49 1.76 11.28
N PRO A 138 -5.35 2.80 11.31
CA PRO A 138 -6.07 3.24 10.12
C PRO A 138 -5.17 3.51 8.92
N MET A 139 -4.05 4.20 9.08
CA MET A 139 -3.12 4.43 7.96
C MET A 139 -2.56 3.12 7.42
N TYR A 140 -2.13 2.21 8.30
CA TYR A 140 -1.64 0.90 7.90
C TYR A 140 -2.68 0.12 7.11
N SER A 141 -3.90 0.01 7.61
CA SER A 141 -4.96 -0.77 6.96
C SER A 141 -5.44 -0.18 5.63
N HIS A 142 -5.13 1.09 5.35
CA HIS A 142 -5.50 1.76 4.09
C HIS A 142 -4.37 1.82 3.07
N LEU A 143 -3.12 1.67 3.52
CA LEU A 143 -1.93 1.82 2.68
C LEU A 143 -1.19 0.51 2.46
N VAL A 144 -1.64 -0.57 3.09
CA VAL A 144 -1.05 -1.91 2.97
C VAL A 144 -2.15 -2.94 2.74
N THR A 145 -1.97 -3.74 1.69
CA THR A 145 -2.88 -4.83 1.33
C THR A 145 -2.24 -6.18 1.67
N LEU A 146 -3.02 -7.11 2.21
CA LEU A 146 -2.59 -8.50 2.39
C LEU A 146 -3.12 -9.32 1.22
N VAL A 147 -2.22 -10.03 0.53
CA VAL A 147 -2.52 -10.76 -0.71
C VAL A 147 -2.04 -12.19 -0.57
N GLY A 148 -2.79 -13.15 -1.12
CA GLY A 148 -2.37 -14.54 -1.20
C GLY A 148 -3.48 -15.53 -0.90
N ASP A 149 -3.11 -16.79 -0.91
CA ASP A 149 -3.99 -17.91 -0.61
C ASP A 149 -3.21 -19.05 0.07
N GLU A 150 -3.94 -20.08 0.51
CA GLU A 150 -3.37 -21.19 1.28
C GLU A 150 -2.38 -22.02 0.44
N GLU A 151 -2.48 -22.04 -0.89
CA GLU A 151 -1.62 -22.85 -1.76
C GLU A 151 -0.29 -22.13 -2.05
N ASP A 152 -0.36 -20.87 -2.50
CA ASP A 152 0.80 -20.10 -2.95
C ASP A 152 1.48 -19.29 -1.82
N GLY A 153 0.79 -19.14 -0.69
CA GLY A 153 1.25 -18.35 0.45
C GLY A 153 0.71 -16.93 0.46
N TYR A 154 1.15 -16.15 1.45
CA TYR A 154 0.61 -14.83 1.74
C TYR A 154 1.70 -13.79 1.82
N TYR A 155 1.37 -12.54 1.50
CA TYR A 155 2.29 -11.43 1.63
C TYR A 155 1.58 -10.10 1.87
N SER A 156 2.32 -9.13 2.42
CA SER A 156 1.91 -7.73 2.43
C SER A 156 2.37 -7.02 1.16
N CYS A 157 1.62 -6.01 0.72
CA CYS A 157 1.98 -5.12 -0.36
C CYS A 157 1.68 -3.68 0.06
N GLY A 158 2.69 -2.80 0.03
CA GLY A 158 2.53 -1.37 0.36
C GLY A 158 3.29 -0.92 1.60
N MET A 159 4.05 -1.79 2.28
CA MET A 159 4.85 -1.41 3.46
C MET A 159 5.89 -0.32 3.16
N GLN A 160 6.22 -0.08 1.89
CA GLN A 160 7.04 1.06 1.48
C GLN A 160 6.46 2.43 1.90
N ALA A 161 5.14 2.54 2.10
CA ALA A 161 4.52 3.73 2.67
C ALA A 161 5.10 4.05 4.06
N PHE A 162 5.53 3.04 4.82
CA PHE A 162 6.14 3.19 6.13
C PHE A 162 7.67 3.11 6.10
N ASN A 163 8.27 3.16 4.90
CA ASN A 163 9.69 2.92 4.67
C ASN A 163 10.17 1.55 5.23
N LEU A 164 9.34 0.53 5.06
CA LEU A 164 9.58 -0.82 5.57
C LEU A 164 9.46 -1.88 4.45
N PRO A 165 10.20 -2.99 4.57
CA PRO A 165 10.02 -4.15 3.70
C PRO A 165 8.62 -4.75 3.85
N ASP A 166 8.12 -5.34 2.77
CA ASP A 166 6.95 -6.19 2.82
C ASP A 166 7.25 -7.52 3.53
N VAL A 167 6.22 -8.28 3.89
CA VAL A 167 6.36 -9.57 4.57
C VAL A 167 5.81 -10.67 3.69
N VAL A 168 6.49 -11.82 3.67
CA VAL A 168 6.11 -13.00 2.89
C VAL A 168 6.08 -14.23 3.78
N LEU A 169 5.02 -15.01 3.63
CA LEU A 169 4.76 -16.29 4.28
C LEU A 169 4.67 -17.39 3.22
N ASP A 170 5.14 -18.59 3.58
CA ASP A 170 4.92 -19.78 2.73
C ASP A 170 3.44 -20.22 2.75
N GLY A 171 3.03 -20.96 1.72
CA GLY A 171 1.75 -21.66 1.68
C GLY A 171 1.59 -22.74 2.76
N GLY A 172 0.36 -23.21 2.92
CA GLY A 172 -0.06 -24.20 3.92
C GLY A 172 -0.31 -23.61 5.32
N ILE A 173 -0.46 -22.28 5.41
CA ILE A 173 -0.85 -21.58 6.62
C ILE A 173 -2.34 -21.23 6.50
N ASP A 174 -3.09 -21.46 7.58
CA ASP A 174 -4.50 -21.07 7.64
C ASP A 174 -4.67 -19.55 7.39
N PRO A 175 -5.66 -19.13 6.59
CA PRO A 175 -5.83 -17.72 6.23
C PRO A 175 -5.94 -16.77 7.42
N GLU A 176 -6.66 -17.15 8.49
CA GLU A 176 -6.82 -16.29 9.67
C GLU A 176 -5.48 -16.13 10.39
N VAL A 177 -4.74 -17.23 10.53
CA VAL A 177 -3.40 -17.24 11.14
C VAL A 177 -2.41 -16.42 10.31
N ALA A 178 -2.49 -16.48 8.98
CA ALA A 178 -1.63 -15.70 8.09
C ALA A 178 -1.91 -14.20 8.22
N VAL A 179 -3.18 -13.79 8.25
CA VAL A 179 -3.60 -12.40 8.44
C VAL A 179 -3.10 -11.86 9.79
N ASP A 180 -3.30 -12.61 10.88
CA ASP A 180 -2.83 -12.22 12.21
C ASP A 180 -1.31 -12.06 12.23
N LEU A 181 -0.57 -13.04 11.68
CA LEU A 181 0.89 -13.00 11.64
C LEU A 181 1.44 -11.82 10.83
N LEU A 182 0.85 -11.53 9.67
CA LEU A 182 1.23 -10.39 8.84
C LEU A 182 0.97 -9.07 9.57
N ASN A 183 -0.21 -8.92 10.17
CA ASN A 183 -0.58 -7.72 10.92
C ASN A 183 0.31 -7.51 12.15
N ASP A 184 0.51 -8.55 12.95
CA ASP A 184 1.36 -8.50 14.14
C ASP A 184 2.79 -8.10 13.77
N PHE A 185 3.37 -8.70 12.74
CA PHE A 185 4.73 -8.36 12.31
C PHE A 185 4.80 -6.94 11.74
N ASN A 186 3.89 -6.56 10.85
CA ASN A 186 3.90 -5.25 10.22
C ASN A 186 3.72 -4.13 11.25
N LEU A 187 2.72 -4.23 12.12
CA LEU A 187 2.45 -3.24 13.16
C LEU A 187 3.58 -3.17 14.18
N HIS A 188 4.17 -4.32 14.57
CA HIS A 188 5.35 -4.34 15.41
C HIS A 188 6.51 -3.55 14.78
N ASN A 189 6.77 -3.72 13.48
CA ASN A 189 7.84 -3.00 12.78
C ASN A 189 7.55 -1.50 12.66
N ILE A 190 6.30 -1.12 12.41
CA ILE A 190 5.90 0.30 12.32
C ILE A 190 6.07 1.01 13.67
N LEU A 191 5.61 0.37 14.76
CA LEU A 191 5.56 0.99 16.09
C LEU A 191 6.89 0.92 16.84
N GLU A 192 7.51 -0.26 16.87
CA GLU A 192 8.69 -0.51 17.71
C GLU A 192 10.01 -0.25 16.98
N LYS A 193 9.98 -0.19 15.63
CA LYS A 193 11.15 -0.02 14.77
C LYS A 193 12.36 -0.88 15.21
N PRO A 194 12.16 -2.20 15.37
CA PRO A 194 13.21 -3.09 15.85
C PRO A 194 14.39 -3.12 14.87
N ASN A 195 15.60 -3.27 15.40
CA ASN A 195 16.80 -3.46 14.59
C ASN A 195 16.95 -4.94 14.19
N LEU A 196 16.04 -5.41 13.33
CA LEU A 196 16.03 -6.78 12.83
C LEU A 196 17.16 -7.05 11.83
N LYS A 197 17.67 -8.27 11.86
CA LYS A 197 18.72 -8.76 10.96
C LYS A 197 18.33 -10.11 10.37
N ASP A 198 18.90 -10.40 9.21
CA ASP A 198 18.83 -11.74 8.63
C ASP A 198 19.30 -12.80 9.63
N GLY A 199 18.49 -13.85 9.79
CA GLY A 199 18.72 -14.92 10.76
C GLY A 199 18.22 -14.65 12.19
N ASP A 200 17.68 -13.47 12.48
CA ASP A 200 16.98 -13.22 13.74
C ASP A 200 15.71 -14.09 13.84
N THR A 201 15.19 -14.21 15.06
CA THR A 201 13.94 -14.92 15.32
C THR A 201 12.95 -14.03 16.06
N ILE A 202 11.66 -14.18 15.74
CA ILE A 202 10.57 -13.46 16.41
C ILE A 202 9.52 -14.44 16.93
N SER A 203 8.88 -14.06 18.04
CA SER A 203 7.66 -14.67 18.58
C SER A 203 6.82 -13.55 19.19
N PHE A 204 5.51 -13.57 18.99
CA PHE A 204 4.61 -12.51 19.45
C PHE A 204 4.06 -12.76 20.85
N THR A 205 4.04 -14.01 21.31
CA THR A 205 3.69 -14.38 22.68
C THR A 205 4.61 -15.49 23.21
N GLU A 206 4.55 -15.77 24.52
CA GLU A 206 5.38 -16.81 25.15
C GLU A 206 5.10 -18.22 24.60
N ASP A 207 3.85 -18.48 24.20
CA ASP A 207 3.41 -19.77 23.65
C ASP A 207 3.28 -19.77 22.11
N ALA A 208 3.54 -18.63 21.46
CA ALA A 208 3.46 -18.53 19.99
C ALA A 208 4.62 -19.27 19.30
N PRO A 209 4.43 -19.68 18.03
CA PRO A 209 5.52 -20.21 17.22
C PRO A 209 6.66 -19.21 17.07
N VAL A 210 7.89 -19.73 17.07
CA VAL A 210 9.07 -18.94 16.73
C VAL A 210 9.28 -18.98 15.22
N TYR A 211 9.44 -17.81 14.61
CA TYR A 211 9.74 -17.65 13.20
C TYR A 211 11.18 -17.21 13.02
N LEU A 212 11.86 -17.78 12.02
CA LEU A 212 13.17 -17.33 11.56
C LEU A 212 12.97 -16.34 10.41
N LEU A 213 13.67 -15.22 10.48
CA LEU A 213 13.59 -14.14 9.51
C LEU A 213 14.67 -14.28 8.44
N SER A 214 14.28 -14.08 7.18
CA SER A 214 15.23 -13.92 6.06
C SER A 214 14.91 -12.64 5.29
N HIS A 215 15.88 -11.76 5.08
CA HIS A 215 15.69 -10.53 4.30
C HIS A 215 16.22 -10.69 2.89
N TYR A 216 15.48 -10.22 1.90
CA TYR A 216 15.92 -10.26 0.51
C TYR A 216 15.30 -9.11 -0.31
N ILE A 217 15.92 -8.80 -1.45
CA ILE A 217 15.32 -7.91 -2.45
C ILE A 217 14.23 -8.69 -3.17
N ASP A 218 13.03 -8.14 -3.17
CA ASP A 218 11.90 -8.73 -3.84
C ASP A 218 11.96 -8.46 -5.35
N GLU A 219 12.02 -9.51 -6.15
CA GLU A 219 12.14 -9.45 -7.61
C GLU A 219 10.81 -9.77 -8.32
N ARG A 220 9.69 -9.81 -7.59
CA ARG A 220 8.35 -10.00 -8.18
C ARG A 220 7.95 -8.86 -9.11
N TYR A 221 8.48 -7.66 -8.87
CA TYR A 221 8.17 -6.44 -9.60
C TYR A 221 9.46 -5.76 -10.09
N GLU A 222 9.42 -5.15 -11.27
CA GLU A 222 10.51 -4.33 -11.81
C GLU A 222 10.59 -2.99 -11.05
N GLN A 223 11.74 -2.33 -11.04
CA GLN A 223 11.97 -1.14 -10.21
C GLN A 223 11.03 0.04 -10.51
N GLU A 224 10.55 0.14 -11.75
CA GLU A 224 9.62 1.16 -12.21
C GLU A 224 8.15 0.82 -11.90
N ASP A 225 7.86 -0.41 -11.45
CA ASP A 225 6.52 -0.84 -11.09
C ASP A 225 6.10 -0.22 -9.73
N PRO A 226 4.88 0.34 -9.61
CA PRO A 226 4.39 0.89 -8.35
C PRO A 226 4.44 -0.09 -7.16
N PHE A 227 4.35 -1.40 -7.40
CA PHE A 227 4.42 -2.42 -6.35
C PHE A 227 5.85 -2.76 -5.92
N TYR A 228 6.87 -2.27 -6.62
CA TYR A 228 8.25 -2.49 -6.22
C TYR A 228 8.56 -1.79 -4.90
N ASN A 229 8.84 -2.59 -3.87
CA ASN A 229 9.27 -2.08 -2.58
C ASN A 229 10.81 -2.07 -2.50
N PRO A 230 11.47 -0.90 -2.49
CA PRO A 230 12.93 -0.81 -2.46
C PRO A 230 13.54 -1.27 -1.12
N CYS A 231 12.72 -1.44 -0.08
CA CYS A 231 13.14 -2.02 1.19
C CYS A 231 13.23 -3.56 1.15
N GLY A 232 12.75 -4.20 0.08
CA GLY A 232 12.72 -5.65 -0.09
C GLY A 232 11.60 -6.30 0.71
N ALA A 233 11.83 -7.55 1.12
CA ALA A 233 10.86 -8.35 1.86
C ALA A 233 11.51 -9.14 3.00
N TRP A 234 10.74 -9.35 4.08
CA TRP A 234 11.01 -10.33 5.12
C TRP A 234 10.25 -11.62 4.84
N LYS A 235 10.98 -12.74 4.70
CA LYS A 235 10.38 -14.07 4.78
C LYS A 235 10.32 -14.55 6.22
N LEU A 236 9.15 -14.99 6.67
CA LEU A 236 8.97 -15.62 7.99
C LEU A 236 8.77 -17.12 7.81
N GLU A 237 9.76 -17.90 8.24
CA GLU A 237 9.69 -19.36 8.20
C GLU A 237 9.58 -19.92 9.61
N SER A 238 8.63 -20.81 9.88
CA SER A 238 8.56 -21.45 11.21
C SER A 238 9.88 -22.13 11.55
N ALA A 239 10.49 -21.81 12.69
CA ALA A 239 11.75 -22.44 13.11
C ALA A 239 11.60 -23.96 13.32
N SER A 240 10.37 -24.44 13.48
CA SER A 240 10.04 -25.87 13.60
C SER A 240 10.13 -26.63 12.27
N SER A 241 9.89 -25.97 11.12
CA SER A 241 9.91 -26.61 9.79
C SER A 241 11.34 -26.92 9.30
N LYS A 242 12.37 -26.21 9.79
CA LYS A 242 13.79 -26.52 9.51
C LYS A 242 14.27 -27.86 10.12
N LYS A 243 13.49 -28.52 10.98
CA LYS A 243 13.84 -29.86 11.52
C LYS A 243 13.64 -31.03 10.54
N SER A 244 12.98 -30.83 9.39
CA SER A 244 12.69 -31.94 8.44
C SER A 244 13.90 -32.38 7.61
N ILE A 245 14.85 -31.49 7.30
CA ILE A 245 16.03 -31.86 6.49
C ILE A 245 17.02 -32.70 7.30
N PHE A 246 17.20 -32.40 8.60
CA PHE A 246 18.09 -33.18 9.48
C PHE A 246 17.48 -34.51 9.94
N GLN A 247 16.15 -34.67 9.94
CA GLN A 247 15.50 -35.96 10.16
C GLN A 247 15.61 -36.89 8.94
N LYS A 248 15.56 -36.36 7.70
CA LYS A 248 15.79 -37.14 6.47
C LYS A 248 17.23 -37.67 6.34
N LEU A 249 18.24 -36.92 6.80
CA LEU A 249 19.63 -37.39 6.80
C LEU A 249 19.91 -38.47 7.86
N ARG A 250 19.19 -38.44 9.01
CA ARG A 250 19.28 -39.49 10.03
C ARG A 250 18.62 -40.81 9.65
N SER A 251 17.61 -40.80 8.77
CA SER A 251 16.99 -42.03 8.26
C SER A 251 17.82 -42.69 7.14
N MET A 252 18.57 -41.91 6.35
CA MET A 252 19.48 -42.46 5.33
C MET A 252 20.79 -43.04 5.88
N LEU A 253 21.25 -42.62 7.06
CA LEU A 253 22.46 -43.14 7.71
C LEU A 253 22.20 -44.33 8.65
N ARG A 254 20.95 -44.83 8.71
CA ARG A 254 20.57 -46.05 9.46
C ARG A 254 19.93 -47.13 8.57
N GLY A 255 20.11 -47.04 7.25
CA GLY A 255 19.79 -48.10 6.29
C GLY A 255 20.98 -49.02 6.06
#